data_AF-E1R687-F1
#
_entry.id   AF-E1R687-F1
#
_cell.length_a   1.000
_cell.length_b   1.000
_cell.length_c   1.000
_cell.angle_alpha   90.00
_cell.angle_beta   90.00
_cell.angle_gamma   90.00
#
_symmetry.space_group_name_H-M   'P 1'
#
loop_
_entity.id
_entity.type
_entity.pdbx_description
1 polymer ?
#
loop_
_entity_poly.entity_id
_entity_poly.type
_entity_poly.pdbx_seq_one_letter_code
_entity_poly.pdbx_strand_id
1 'polypeptide(L)'
;MKGFPHLTMRFVGLVVALSAALLLPLSAQEVATGELFTVKAGSVEFLNYEGPHQKIESAGQIRGIGAAMAEGRSSSYLGKYRIISIVPSSPDVLGADIVEILDGALVDHIDNVRRILSGFVAAKYGYDQEKADTIALFTTYYNAVHRGDLEYVRSRYTEAVLSRLDEKKMGISTSYKEWPGNTQMLIPLSLDGTGSARISADTVGGDEVVQELRSDESKQGLDDRKSMVELREDQLEEDKAATAEERNQLEEDTVDLQQKQEAAEAQQEEIDRRQDEVASALEGAEPGSTKEAELKGQQEELAKQEEQVQAAKQELEEQQQALDKQEEQVAAKEKEQASREEAIGQERDRIAGDEQKTIAEEEAAARQRAAGATAPGFTFMHVREENGIILSSMVIYDSESGKERGRSAVNAIRGRKVYPVSGAYLAVVGMDAPPKAVKLMLLNSDDLSVSSESEQHLYGESWVLLDNQRAYVVASFDGIWKIAAFDSGNLSLLAQSDVEVDPNTVIQKTGKNIIVESRDGSLLKLDPEGLSVVQ
;
A
#
# COMPACT_ATOMS: atom_id res chain seq x y z
N MET A 1 -72.64 57.52 18.41
CA MET A 1 -73.41 58.42 17.51
C MET A 1 -72.48 58.81 16.38
N LYS A 2 -72.63 58.20 15.20
CA LYS A 2 -73.42 58.66 14.03
C LYS A 2 -72.49 59.35 13.00
N GLY A 3 -72.42 58.80 11.79
CA GLY A 3 -71.97 59.54 10.60
C GLY A 3 -71.32 58.72 9.48
N PHE A 4 -72.11 57.96 8.71
CA PHE A 4 -71.89 57.77 7.25
C PHE A 4 -72.14 59.13 6.54
N PRO A 5 -71.74 59.42 5.26
CA PRO A 5 -72.05 58.57 4.10
C PRO A 5 -71.23 58.70 2.77
N HIS A 6 -71.67 57.90 1.76
CA HIS A 6 -71.62 58.02 0.27
C HIS A 6 -70.25 57.92 -0.46
N LEU A 7 -69.99 56.92 -1.34
CA LEU A 7 -70.62 56.48 -2.60
C LEU A 7 -70.44 57.45 -3.78
N THR A 8 -69.57 57.12 -4.74
CA THR A 8 -69.83 57.26 -6.19
C THR A 8 -68.96 56.32 -7.03
N MET A 9 -69.61 55.75 -8.03
CA MET A 9 -69.22 54.69 -8.96
C MET A 9 -68.99 55.30 -10.34
N ARG A 10 -68.00 54.83 -11.12
CA ARG A 10 -68.06 54.87 -12.60
C ARG A 10 -67.39 53.65 -13.23
N PHE A 11 -68.21 52.96 -14.01
CA PHE A 11 -67.96 51.90 -14.99
C PHE A 11 -67.10 52.37 -16.18
N VAL A 12 -66.33 51.44 -16.76
CA VAL A 12 -66.19 51.01 -18.19
C VAL A 12 -65.01 50.00 -18.14
N GLY A 13 -64.99 48.77 -18.66
CA GLY A 13 -65.80 48.04 -19.62
C GLY A 13 -64.84 47.23 -20.53
N LEU A 14 -65.08 45.92 -20.66
CA LEU A 14 -64.83 45.07 -21.83
C LEU A 14 -63.54 44.19 -21.94
N VAL A 15 -63.82 42.94 -22.36
CA VAL A 15 -63.03 41.94 -23.12
C VAL A 15 -62.24 40.85 -22.37
N VAL A 16 -62.96 39.76 -22.09
CA VAL A 16 -62.69 38.35 -22.48
C VAL A 16 -61.26 38.00 -22.97
N ALA A 17 -60.56 37.14 -22.23
CA ALA A 17 -59.81 36.03 -22.83
C ALA A 17 -59.55 34.92 -21.80
N LEU A 18 -60.12 33.75 -22.12
CA LEU A 18 -59.92 32.47 -21.48
C LEU A 18 -58.43 32.10 -21.51
N SER A 19 -57.80 31.84 -20.37
CA SER A 19 -56.48 31.20 -20.31
C SER A 19 -56.44 30.31 -19.07
N ALA A 20 -56.79 29.05 -19.27
CA ALA A 20 -56.53 27.98 -18.32
C ALA A 20 -55.01 27.86 -18.16
N ALA A 21 -54.46 28.46 -17.10
CA ALA A 21 -53.09 28.20 -16.69
C ALA A 21 -53.05 26.80 -16.07
N LEU A 22 -52.55 25.84 -16.84
CA LEU A 22 -52.03 24.57 -16.34
C LEU A 22 -51.01 24.90 -15.23
N LEU A 23 -51.37 24.62 -13.98
CA LEU A 23 -50.42 24.47 -12.89
C LEU A 23 -49.68 23.15 -13.11
N LEU A 24 -48.58 23.20 -13.87
CA LEU A 24 -47.59 22.14 -13.85
C LEU A 24 -46.85 22.22 -12.49
N PRO A 25 -46.80 21.16 -11.69
CA PRO A 25 -45.87 21.12 -10.58
C PRO A 25 -44.46 21.13 -11.17
N LEU A 26 -43.73 22.22 -10.93
CA LEU A 26 -42.27 22.24 -11.00
C LEU A 26 -41.78 21.22 -9.98
N SER A 27 -41.53 20.00 -10.43
CA SER A 27 -40.66 19.09 -9.70
C SER A 27 -39.31 19.77 -9.63
N ALA A 28 -39.00 20.32 -8.46
CA ALA A 28 -37.63 20.63 -8.10
C ALA A 28 -36.89 19.30 -8.13
N GLN A 29 -36.08 19.10 -9.17
CA GLN A 29 -35.14 18.01 -9.24
C GLN A 29 -34.12 18.27 -8.14
N GLU A 30 -34.31 17.63 -6.98
CA GLU A 30 -33.29 17.54 -5.96
C GLU A 30 -32.12 16.81 -6.60
N VAL A 31 -31.17 17.60 -7.09
CA VAL A 31 -29.86 17.10 -7.47
C VAL A 31 -29.27 16.52 -6.19
N ALA A 32 -29.07 15.21 -6.18
CA ALA A 32 -28.33 14.49 -5.16
C ALA A 32 -26.90 15.05 -5.11
N THR A 33 -26.74 16.14 -4.36
CA THR A 33 -25.47 16.85 -4.11
C THR A 33 -24.69 16.18 -2.99
N GLY A 34 -24.81 14.86 -2.89
CA GLY A 34 -24.26 14.05 -1.81
C GLY A 34 -22.87 13.46 -2.08
N GLU A 35 -22.40 13.37 -3.33
CA GLU A 35 -21.20 12.56 -3.64
C GLU A 35 -20.23 13.15 -4.67
N LEU A 36 -20.26 14.45 -4.95
CA LEU A 36 -19.42 14.99 -6.04
C LEU A 36 -18.09 15.63 -5.62
N PHE A 37 -17.79 15.83 -4.33
CA PHE A 37 -16.48 16.37 -3.91
C PHE A 37 -16.06 15.91 -2.51
N THR A 38 -16.20 14.63 -2.20
CA THR A 38 -15.60 14.05 -1.00
C THR A 38 -14.53 13.07 -1.42
N VAL A 39 -13.27 13.56 -1.48
CA VAL A 39 -12.15 12.72 -1.05
C VAL A 39 -12.57 12.19 0.32
N LYS A 40 -12.78 10.88 0.46
CA LYS A 40 -13.04 10.29 1.77
C LYS A 40 -11.84 10.63 2.64
N ALA A 41 -12.02 11.52 3.61
CA ALA A 41 -11.03 11.70 4.65
C ALA A 41 -10.87 10.35 5.36
N GLY A 42 -9.75 9.67 5.10
CA GLY A 42 -9.47 8.33 5.62
C GLY A 42 -9.11 7.27 4.58
N SER A 43 -9.33 7.49 3.27
CA SER A 43 -8.93 6.51 2.25
C SER A 43 -7.44 6.62 1.88
N VAL A 44 -6.74 5.49 1.74
CA VAL A 44 -5.34 5.45 1.32
C VAL A 44 -5.21 5.72 -0.18
N GLU A 45 -4.85 6.95 -0.54
CA GLU A 45 -4.52 7.35 -1.92
C GLU A 45 -3.07 7.86 -1.97
N PHE A 46 -2.18 7.16 -2.67
CA PHE A 46 -0.77 7.55 -2.76
C PHE A 46 -0.57 8.66 -3.80
N LEU A 47 -0.15 9.84 -3.34
CA LEU A 47 0.30 10.93 -4.20
C LEU A 47 1.72 10.64 -4.70
N ASN A 48 1.84 10.48 -6.02
CA ASN A 48 3.10 10.28 -6.73
C ASN A 48 3.60 11.57 -7.39
N TYR A 49 4.90 11.66 -7.67
CA TYR A 49 5.43 12.64 -8.61
C TYR A 49 5.19 12.17 -10.05
N GLU A 50 4.43 12.96 -10.81
CA GLU A 50 4.13 12.70 -12.22
C GLU A 50 4.64 13.89 -13.03
N GLY A 51 5.95 13.93 -13.23
CA GLY A 51 6.62 14.93 -14.04
C GLY A 51 7.91 14.36 -14.60
N PRO A 52 8.63 15.12 -15.43
CA PRO A 52 9.83 14.62 -16.07
C PRO A 52 10.96 14.36 -15.07
N HIS A 53 11.77 13.35 -15.40
CA HIS A 53 12.99 12.96 -14.69
C HIS A 53 14.23 13.15 -15.58
N GLN A 54 15.37 13.41 -14.96
CA GLN A 54 16.69 13.46 -15.60
C GLN A 54 17.19 12.06 -15.97
N LYS A 55 16.76 11.05 -15.22
CA LYS A 55 17.10 9.65 -15.42
C LYS A 55 15.94 8.79 -14.95
N ILE A 56 15.64 7.74 -15.70
CA ILE A 56 14.62 6.75 -15.38
C ILE A 56 15.30 5.38 -15.30
N GLU A 57 15.22 4.74 -14.14
CA GLU A 57 15.61 3.34 -13.96
C GLU A 57 14.52 2.40 -14.50
N SER A 58 14.93 1.26 -15.07
CA SER A 58 13.98 0.23 -15.49
C SER A 58 13.37 -0.49 -14.29
N ALA A 59 12.18 -1.07 -14.45
CA ALA A 59 11.52 -1.84 -13.39
C ALA A 59 12.42 -2.96 -12.81
N GLY A 60 13.17 -3.65 -13.66
CA GLY A 60 14.13 -4.68 -13.23
C GLY A 60 15.31 -4.12 -12.43
N GLN A 61 15.83 -2.95 -12.80
CA GLN A 61 16.89 -2.29 -12.02
C GLN A 61 16.38 -1.90 -10.62
N ILE A 62 15.14 -1.44 -10.52
CA ILE A 62 14.52 -1.05 -9.24
C ILE A 62 14.27 -2.28 -8.36
N ARG A 63 13.75 -3.38 -8.91
CA ARG A 63 13.64 -4.65 -8.17
C ARG A 63 15.01 -5.15 -7.70
N GLY A 64 16.05 -4.97 -8.51
CA GLY A 64 17.43 -5.31 -8.16
C GLY A 64 17.95 -4.61 -6.90
N ILE A 65 17.43 -3.42 -6.56
CA ILE A 65 17.75 -2.73 -5.30
C ILE A 65 17.29 -3.56 -4.10
N GLY A 66 16.04 -4.04 -4.15
CA GLY A 66 15.46 -4.88 -3.09
C GLY A 66 16.17 -6.22 -2.97
N ALA A 67 16.40 -6.90 -4.11
CA ALA A 67 17.08 -8.18 -4.15
C ALA A 67 18.50 -8.10 -3.55
N ALA A 68 19.23 -7.01 -3.82
CA ALA A 68 20.57 -6.78 -3.24
C ALA A 68 20.56 -6.61 -1.71
N MET A 69 19.40 -6.37 -1.10
CA MET A 69 19.25 -6.24 0.36
C MET A 69 18.66 -7.50 1.02
N ALA A 70 18.42 -8.58 0.27
CA ALA A 70 17.81 -9.80 0.79
C ALA A 70 18.72 -10.61 1.74
N GLU A 71 20.03 -10.45 1.64
CA GLU A 71 21.00 -11.22 2.42
C GLU A 71 21.24 -10.63 3.82
N GLY A 72 21.28 -11.51 4.83
CA GLY A 72 21.65 -11.19 6.21
C GLY A 72 20.51 -10.58 7.05
N ARG A 73 20.85 -10.20 8.30
CA ARG A 73 19.88 -9.60 9.24
C ARG A 73 19.77 -8.07 9.13
N SER A 74 20.72 -7.44 8.46
CA SER A 74 20.72 -6.01 8.20
C SER A 74 21.51 -5.74 6.93
N SER A 75 20.90 -5.04 5.98
CA SER A 75 21.54 -4.65 4.73
C SER A 75 21.19 -3.22 4.37
N SER A 76 22.05 -2.56 3.60
CA SER A 76 21.83 -1.18 3.13
C SER A 76 22.25 -1.03 1.69
N TYR A 77 21.48 -0.28 0.92
CA TYR A 77 21.78 0.02 -0.47
C TYR A 77 22.14 1.49 -0.64
N LEU A 78 23.44 1.75 -0.88
CA LEU A 78 24.00 3.07 -1.20
C LEU A 78 23.60 4.21 -0.23
N GLY A 79 23.30 3.90 1.04
CA GLY A 79 22.83 4.88 2.01
C GLY A 79 21.44 5.47 1.70
N LYS A 80 20.69 4.88 0.76
CA LYS A 80 19.34 5.30 0.36
C LYS A 80 18.25 4.44 0.98
N TYR A 81 18.52 3.14 1.10
CA TYR A 81 17.58 2.18 1.68
C TYR A 81 18.31 1.31 2.68
N ARG A 82 17.59 0.87 3.71
CA ARG A 82 18.08 -0.09 4.70
C ARG A 82 16.97 -1.07 5.04
N ILE A 83 17.32 -2.34 5.20
CA ILE A 83 16.41 -3.37 5.71
C ILE A 83 17.03 -4.00 6.95
N ILE A 84 16.21 -4.18 7.99
CA ILE A 84 16.58 -4.86 9.24
C ILE A 84 15.58 -5.97 9.49
N SER A 85 16.07 -7.19 9.63
CA SER A 85 15.25 -8.39 9.80
C SER A 85 15.22 -8.86 11.25
N ILE A 86 14.02 -8.98 11.80
CA ILE A 86 13.78 -9.39 13.17
C ILE A 86 12.78 -10.54 13.14
N VAL A 87 13.26 -11.71 13.56
CA VAL A 87 12.47 -12.94 13.64
C VAL A 87 11.52 -12.87 14.85
N PRO A 88 10.29 -13.39 14.75
CA PRO A 88 9.39 -13.56 15.89
C PRO A 88 10.06 -14.28 17.07
N SER A 89 9.71 -13.90 18.31
CA SER A 89 10.22 -14.61 19.50
C SER A 89 9.35 -15.81 19.91
N SER A 90 8.09 -15.83 19.49
CA SER A 90 7.14 -16.94 19.68
C SER A 90 6.06 -16.88 18.59
N PRO A 91 5.23 -17.94 18.44
CA PRO A 91 4.15 -17.95 17.46
C PRO A 91 3.10 -16.84 17.65
N ASP A 92 2.90 -16.38 18.90
CA ASP A 92 1.84 -15.42 19.26
C ASP A 92 2.17 -13.95 18.97
N VAL A 93 3.42 -13.64 18.59
CA VAL A 93 3.89 -12.26 18.38
C VAL A 93 4.65 -12.13 17.08
N LEU A 94 4.50 -10.99 16.41
CA LEU A 94 5.08 -10.75 15.10
C LEU A 94 6.54 -10.28 15.19
N GLY A 95 7.35 -10.83 14.29
CA GLY A 95 8.60 -10.23 13.84
C GLY A 95 8.35 -9.26 12.70
N ALA A 96 9.40 -8.66 12.16
CA ALA A 96 9.29 -7.82 10.99
C ALA A 96 10.59 -7.75 10.18
N ASP A 97 10.45 -7.58 8.86
CA ASP A 97 11.46 -6.86 8.10
C ASP A 97 11.12 -5.37 8.10
N ILE A 98 11.98 -4.56 8.73
CA ILE A 98 11.85 -3.11 8.79
C ILE A 98 12.57 -2.52 7.59
N VAL A 99 11.81 -1.93 6.67
CA VAL A 99 12.32 -1.29 5.45
C VAL A 99 12.32 0.22 5.64
N GLU A 100 13.50 0.82 5.56
CA GLU A 100 13.69 2.25 5.77
C GLU A 100 14.05 2.95 4.46
N ILE A 101 13.36 4.07 4.20
CA ILE A 101 13.70 4.99 3.11
C ILE A 101 14.47 6.15 3.74
N LEU A 102 15.78 6.20 3.49
CA LEU A 102 16.70 7.16 4.10
C LEU A 102 16.67 8.51 3.37
N ASP A 103 17.23 9.56 3.98
CA ASP A 103 17.19 10.95 3.45
C ASP A 103 17.75 11.08 2.02
N GLY A 104 18.71 10.24 1.63
CA GLY A 104 19.32 10.24 0.30
C GLY A 104 18.52 9.49 -0.77
N ALA A 105 17.40 8.88 -0.41
CA ALA A 105 16.52 8.21 -1.36
C ALA A 105 15.86 9.22 -2.30
N LEU A 106 15.68 8.81 -3.55
CA LEU A 106 15.11 9.64 -4.61
C LEU A 106 13.79 9.06 -5.14
N VAL A 107 13.21 8.10 -4.42
CA VAL A 107 11.96 7.45 -4.81
C VAL A 107 10.80 8.43 -4.62
N ASP A 108 10.00 8.57 -5.68
CA ASP A 108 8.92 9.54 -5.77
C ASP A 108 7.63 8.95 -6.38
N HIS A 109 7.62 7.63 -6.61
CA HIS A 109 6.46 6.89 -7.07
C HIS A 109 6.26 5.60 -6.27
N ILE A 110 5.03 5.30 -5.86
CA ILE A 110 4.69 4.16 -5.00
C ILE A 110 5.05 2.83 -5.67
N ASP A 111 4.81 2.70 -6.98
CA ASP A 111 5.24 1.52 -7.74
C ASP A 111 6.73 1.24 -7.64
N ASN A 112 7.58 2.26 -7.51
CA ASN A 112 9.01 2.05 -7.33
C ASN A 112 9.33 1.53 -5.93
N VAL A 113 8.61 1.99 -4.91
CA VAL A 113 8.67 1.40 -3.55
C VAL A 113 8.22 -0.05 -3.59
N ARG A 114 7.08 -0.35 -4.24
CA ARG A 114 6.54 -1.71 -4.39
C ARG A 114 7.51 -2.62 -5.16
N ARG A 115 8.17 -2.13 -6.21
CA ARG A 115 9.22 -2.88 -6.94
C ARG A 115 10.42 -3.20 -6.04
N ILE A 116 10.87 -2.27 -5.19
CA ILE A 116 11.95 -2.54 -4.22
C ILE A 116 11.50 -3.63 -3.23
N LEU A 117 10.30 -3.49 -2.65
CA LEU A 117 9.75 -4.47 -1.72
C LEU A 117 9.61 -5.85 -2.36
N SER A 118 9.03 -5.90 -3.56
CA SER A 118 8.84 -7.12 -4.35
C SER A 118 10.16 -7.82 -4.66
N GLY A 119 11.18 -7.08 -5.11
CA GLY A 119 12.51 -7.63 -5.35
C GLY A 119 13.17 -8.22 -4.09
N PHE A 120 12.95 -7.58 -2.93
CA PHE A 120 13.41 -8.11 -1.65
C PHE A 120 12.64 -9.37 -1.23
N VAL A 121 11.30 -9.33 -1.31
CA VAL A 121 10.41 -10.44 -0.93
C VAL A 121 10.69 -11.69 -1.76
N ALA A 122 10.79 -11.54 -3.08
CA ALA A 122 11.12 -12.64 -3.99
C ALA A 122 12.49 -13.25 -3.68
N ALA A 123 13.52 -12.41 -3.52
CA ALA A 123 14.88 -12.88 -3.29
C ALA A 123 15.08 -13.52 -1.91
N LYS A 124 14.42 -13.01 -0.86
CA LYS A 124 14.59 -13.48 0.52
C LYS A 124 13.73 -14.70 0.86
N TYR A 125 12.47 -14.68 0.44
CA TYR A 125 11.48 -15.69 0.83
C TYR A 125 11.15 -16.68 -0.30
N GLY A 126 11.67 -16.45 -1.52
CA GLY A 126 11.49 -17.37 -2.63
C GLY A 126 10.11 -17.32 -3.29
N TYR A 127 9.30 -16.29 -3.01
CA TYR A 127 8.05 -16.08 -3.73
C TYR A 127 8.30 -15.80 -5.21
N ASP A 128 7.41 -16.28 -6.07
CA ASP A 128 7.40 -15.86 -7.46
C ASP A 128 7.09 -14.35 -7.58
N GLN A 129 7.33 -13.80 -8.76
CA GLN A 129 7.25 -12.37 -9.00
C GLN A 129 5.84 -11.81 -8.80
N GLU A 130 4.80 -12.60 -9.11
CA GLU A 130 3.40 -12.18 -8.98
C GLU A 130 3.01 -12.10 -7.51
N LYS A 131 3.25 -13.16 -6.73
CA LYS A 131 3.05 -13.18 -5.28
C LYS A 131 3.87 -12.09 -4.58
N ALA A 132 5.11 -11.86 -5.00
CA ALA A 132 5.95 -10.81 -4.44
C ALA A 132 5.43 -9.39 -4.75
N ASP A 133 4.89 -9.16 -5.94
CA ASP A 133 4.24 -7.89 -6.30
C ASP A 133 2.95 -7.68 -5.49
N THR A 134 2.13 -8.72 -5.30
CA THR A 134 0.94 -8.70 -4.43
C THR A 134 1.31 -8.39 -2.98
N ILE A 135 2.30 -9.08 -2.40
CA ILE A 135 2.76 -8.82 -1.04
C ILE A 135 3.28 -7.38 -0.90
N ALA A 136 4.02 -6.88 -1.88
CA ALA A 136 4.52 -5.50 -1.86
C ALA A 136 3.39 -4.47 -1.89
N LEU A 137 2.36 -4.70 -2.71
CA LEU A 137 1.16 -3.87 -2.76
C LEU A 137 0.48 -3.80 -1.38
N PHE A 138 0.09 -4.95 -0.82
CA PHE A 138 -0.58 -5.01 0.48
C PHE A 138 0.29 -4.47 1.61
N THR A 139 1.61 -4.71 1.57
CA THR A 139 2.55 -4.12 2.53
C THR A 139 2.50 -2.59 2.51
N THR A 140 2.40 -1.96 1.33
CA THR A 140 2.29 -0.49 1.27
C THR A 140 0.98 0.03 1.86
N TYR A 141 -0.15 -0.62 1.61
CA TYR A 141 -1.42 -0.24 2.24
C TYR A 141 -1.41 -0.49 3.75
N TYR A 142 -0.94 -1.66 4.20
CA TYR A 142 -0.77 -1.98 5.63
C TYR A 142 0.00 -0.88 6.37
N ASN A 143 1.11 -0.43 5.80
CA ASN A 143 1.94 0.61 6.41
C ASN A 143 1.36 2.03 6.32
N ALA A 144 0.47 2.29 5.37
CA ALA A 144 -0.27 3.55 5.30
C ALA A 144 -1.42 3.58 6.32
N VAL A 145 -2.17 2.48 6.44
CA VAL A 145 -3.26 2.29 7.40
C VAL A 145 -2.77 2.46 8.84
N HIS A 146 -1.66 1.79 9.18
CA HIS A 146 -1.13 1.80 10.53
C HIS A 146 -0.01 2.84 10.74
N ARG A 147 0.09 3.87 9.87
CA ARG A 147 1.12 4.90 10.00
C ARG A 147 0.99 5.63 11.34
N GLY A 148 2.07 5.64 12.12
CA GLY A 148 2.09 6.28 13.44
C GLY A 148 1.25 5.60 14.53
N ASP A 149 0.56 4.50 14.24
CA ASP A 149 -0.24 3.75 15.22
C ASP A 149 0.65 2.83 16.10
N LEU A 150 1.33 3.44 17.07
CA LEU A 150 2.21 2.71 17.98
C LEU A 150 1.43 1.77 18.92
N GLU A 151 0.17 2.04 19.21
CA GLU A 151 -0.63 1.19 20.09
C GLU A 151 -0.90 -0.16 19.41
N TYR A 152 -1.33 -0.11 18.15
CA TYR A 152 -1.48 -1.30 17.33
C TYR A 152 -0.18 -2.09 17.22
N VAL A 153 0.93 -1.44 16.86
CA VAL A 153 2.22 -2.12 16.69
C VAL A 153 2.72 -2.73 18.02
N ARG A 154 2.58 -2.03 19.16
CA ARG A 154 2.92 -2.59 20.48
C ARG A 154 2.10 -3.81 20.86
N SER A 155 0.84 -3.89 20.42
CA SER A 155 -0.03 -5.02 20.74
C SER A 155 0.29 -6.29 19.92
N ARG A 156 1.05 -6.18 18.83
CA ARG A 156 1.26 -7.27 17.87
C ARG A 156 2.71 -7.70 17.70
N TYR A 157 3.67 -6.79 17.85
CA TYR A 157 5.07 -7.04 17.51
C TYR A 157 5.96 -7.27 18.72
N THR A 158 7.07 -7.98 18.50
CA THR A 158 8.10 -8.19 19.52
C THR A 158 8.75 -6.88 20.00
N GLU A 159 9.22 -6.86 21.25
CA GLU A 159 10.03 -5.76 21.80
C GLU A 159 11.28 -5.45 20.96
N ALA A 160 11.84 -6.46 20.30
CA ALA A 160 12.98 -6.28 19.40
C ALA A 160 12.61 -5.38 18.20
N VAL A 161 11.42 -5.56 17.61
CA VAL A 161 10.92 -4.68 16.54
C VAL A 161 10.69 -3.27 17.10
N LEU A 162 9.97 -3.15 18.22
CA LEU A 162 9.66 -1.87 18.84
C LEU A 162 10.91 -1.03 19.15
N SER A 163 11.99 -1.68 19.61
CA SER A 163 13.26 -1.01 19.91
C SER A 163 13.95 -0.35 18.70
N ARG A 164 13.51 -0.66 17.47
CA ARG A 164 14.08 -0.12 16.22
C ARG A 164 13.19 0.94 15.56
N LEU A 165 11.97 1.13 16.04
CA LEU A 165 11.02 2.05 15.43
C LEU A 165 11.15 3.46 16.02
N ASP A 166 11.04 4.44 15.13
CA ASP A 166 10.84 5.84 15.42
C ASP A 166 9.37 6.17 15.12
N GLU A 167 8.66 6.62 16.15
CA GLU A 167 7.24 7.00 16.10
C GLU A 167 6.89 7.89 14.91
N LYS A 168 7.78 8.83 14.56
CA LYS A 168 7.54 9.80 13.48
C LYS A 168 7.76 9.22 12.08
N LYS A 169 8.42 8.07 11.99
CA LYS A 169 8.82 7.45 10.73
C LYS A 169 8.04 6.16 10.45
N MET A 170 7.47 5.54 11.48
CA MET A 170 6.76 4.28 11.38
C MET A 170 5.62 4.32 10.35
N GLY A 171 5.60 3.32 9.47
CA GLY A 171 4.71 3.26 8.32
C GLY A 171 5.21 4.07 7.12
N ILE A 172 4.33 4.33 6.15
CA ILE A 172 4.61 5.14 4.95
C ILE A 172 3.53 6.21 4.76
N SER A 173 3.94 7.44 4.46
CA SER A 173 3.00 8.53 4.16
C SER A 173 2.28 8.28 2.83
N THR A 174 1.09 8.82 2.64
CA THR A 174 0.46 8.88 1.32
C THR A 174 1.15 9.88 0.38
N SER A 175 2.02 10.76 0.90
CA SER A 175 2.75 11.73 0.07
C SER A 175 4.19 11.31 -0.19
N TYR A 176 4.57 11.22 -1.45
CA TYR A 176 5.95 10.91 -1.85
C TYR A 176 7.01 11.85 -1.26
N LYS A 177 6.62 13.08 -0.91
CA LYS A 177 7.49 14.10 -0.33
C LYS A 177 7.99 13.74 1.06
N GLU A 178 7.23 12.92 1.76
CA GLU A 178 7.50 12.49 3.12
C GLU A 178 8.15 11.10 3.17
N TRP A 179 8.47 10.48 2.03
CA TRP A 179 9.10 9.17 2.06
C TRP A 179 10.57 9.22 2.46
N PRO A 180 11.45 9.97 1.77
CA PRO A 180 12.86 10.05 2.13
C PRO A 180 13.03 10.58 3.56
N GLY A 181 13.72 9.81 4.39
CA GLY A 181 14.06 10.19 5.77
C GLY A 181 12.98 9.92 6.82
N ASN A 182 11.72 9.77 6.41
CA ASN A 182 10.56 9.72 7.32
C ASN A 182 9.67 8.47 7.10
N THR A 183 10.27 7.38 6.65
CA THR A 183 9.59 6.10 6.42
C THR A 183 10.35 4.92 7.02
N GLN A 184 9.66 4.14 7.84
CA GLN A 184 10.04 2.82 8.35
C GLN A 184 8.83 1.89 8.16
N MET A 185 8.79 1.17 7.04
CA MET A 185 7.74 0.20 6.77
C MET A 185 8.04 -1.13 7.44
N LEU A 186 6.99 -1.81 7.90
CA LEU A 186 7.02 -3.15 8.44
C LEU A 186 6.49 -4.14 7.40
N ILE A 187 7.28 -5.17 7.09
CA ILE A 187 6.76 -6.41 6.50
C ILE A 187 6.56 -7.38 7.66
N PRO A 188 5.31 -7.64 8.10
CA PRO A 188 5.02 -8.50 9.24
C PRO A 188 5.48 -9.94 9.00
N LEU A 189 6.18 -10.51 9.99
CA LEU A 189 6.62 -11.91 9.96
C LEU A 189 5.93 -12.72 11.05
N SER A 190 5.46 -13.91 10.70
CA SER A 190 4.99 -14.94 11.61
C SER A 190 5.90 -16.17 11.53
N LEU A 191 5.74 -17.11 12.46
CA LEU A 191 6.35 -18.43 12.33
C LEU A 191 5.42 -19.33 11.53
N ASP A 192 5.98 -20.15 10.65
CA ASP A 192 5.27 -21.25 10.02
C ASP A 192 5.16 -22.46 10.96
N GLY A 193 4.47 -23.52 10.52
CA GLY A 193 4.35 -24.77 11.26
C GLY A 193 5.67 -25.46 11.60
N THR A 194 6.79 -25.09 10.95
CA THR A 194 8.14 -25.60 11.24
C THR A 194 8.94 -24.71 12.19
N GLY A 195 8.38 -23.55 12.59
CA GLY A 195 9.06 -22.55 13.39
C GLY A 195 9.99 -21.62 12.59
N SER A 196 9.91 -21.63 11.26
CA SER A 196 10.67 -20.72 10.38
C SER A 196 9.90 -19.43 10.15
N ALA A 197 10.60 -18.30 10.03
CA ALA A 197 9.96 -17.02 9.78
C ALA A 197 9.47 -16.93 8.33
N ARG A 198 8.19 -16.57 8.16
CA ARG A 198 7.56 -16.27 6.87
C ARG A 198 6.77 -14.97 6.94
N ILE A 199 6.43 -14.40 5.79
CA ILE A 199 5.55 -13.23 5.72
C ILE A 199 4.14 -13.64 6.15
N SER A 200 3.53 -12.87 7.06
CA SER A 200 2.17 -13.13 7.54
C SER A 200 1.15 -12.55 6.56
N ALA A 201 0.60 -13.38 5.66
CA ALA A 201 -0.40 -12.95 4.67
C ALA A 201 -1.70 -12.47 5.34
N ASP A 202 -2.09 -13.09 6.45
CA ASP A 202 -3.25 -12.66 7.24
C ASP A 202 -3.08 -11.27 7.86
N THR A 203 -1.85 -10.88 8.22
CA THR A 203 -1.56 -9.55 8.76
C THR A 203 -1.50 -8.49 7.66
N VAL A 204 -0.75 -8.73 6.57
CA VAL A 204 -0.67 -7.75 5.46
C VAL A 204 -1.96 -7.65 4.67
N GLY A 205 -2.71 -8.75 4.54
CA GLY A 205 -4.00 -8.85 3.86
C GLY A 205 -5.18 -8.80 4.83
N GLY A 206 -5.01 -8.15 5.98
CA GLY A 206 -6.06 -7.98 6.98
C GLY A 206 -7.25 -7.17 6.45
N ASP A 207 -8.41 -7.32 7.11
CA ASP A 207 -9.69 -6.76 6.66
C ASP A 207 -9.64 -5.23 6.44
N GLU A 208 -9.00 -4.48 7.34
CA GLU A 208 -8.81 -3.03 7.20
C GLU A 208 -8.02 -2.67 5.93
N VAL A 209 -6.94 -3.40 5.66
CA VAL A 209 -6.09 -3.19 4.47
C VAL A 209 -6.85 -3.51 3.19
N VAL A 210 -7.60 -4.61 3.19
CA VAL A 210 -8.45 -5.01 2.06
C VAL A 210 -9.54 -3.97 1.80
N GLN A 211 -10.17 -3.43 2.84
CA GLN A 211 -11.20 -2.40 2.70
C GLN A 211 -10.64 -1.10 2.09
N GLU A 212 -9.42 -0.71 2.47
CA GLU A 212 -8.74 0.43 1.87
C GLU A 212 -8.42 0.20 0.40
N LEU A 213 -7.81 -0.94 0.06
CA LEU A 213 -7.52 -1.30 -1.33
C LEU A 213 -8.80 -1.40 -2.19
N ARG A 214 -9.88 -1.95 -1.62
CA ARG A 214 -11.19 -2.04 -2.29
C ARG A 214 -11.83 -0.68 -2.57
N SER A 215 -11.50 0.33 -1.76
CA SER A 215 -12.00 1.70 -1.91
C SER A 215 -11.25 2.49 -2.98
N ASP A 216 -10.10 1.99 -3.45
CA ASP A 216 -9.34 2.56 -4.57
C ASP A 216 -10.06 2.30 -5.91
N GLU A 217 -10.15 3.33 -6.75
CA GLU A 217 -11.10 3.41 -7.88
C GLU A 217 -10.80 2.42 -9.03
N SER A 218 -9.59 1.86 -9.11
CA SER A 218 -9.22 0.91 -10.17
C SER A 218 -9.69 -0.52 -9.86
N LYS A 219 -10.88 -0.88 -10.36
CA LYS A 219 -11.46 -2.24 -10.28
C LYS A 219 -11.45 -2.86 -8.88
N GLN A 220 -11.50 -2.03 -7.82
CA GLN A 220 -11.57 -2.47 -6.42
C GLN A 220 -10.44 -3.46 -6.01
N GLY A 221 -9.29 -3.43 -6.71
CA GLY A 221 -8.16 -4.32 -6.48
C GLY A 221 -8.47 -5.82 -6.63
N LEU A 222 -9.43 -6.19 -7.49
CA LEU A 222 -9.95 -7.57 -7.59
C LEU A 222 -8.87 -8.63 -7.80
N ASP A 223 -7.98 -8.42 -8.78
CA ASP A 223 -6.94 -9.41 -9.12
C ASP A 223 -5.93 -9.56 -7.97
N ASP A 224 -5.52 -8.45 -7.36
CA ASP A 224 -4.61 -8.43 -6.22
C ASP A 224 -5.23 -9.11 -4.99
N ARG A 225 -6.53 -8.89 -4.73
CA ARG A 225 -7.27 -9.53 -3.63
C ARG A 225 -7.42 -11.03 -3.84
N LYS A 226 -7.65 -11.48 -5.08
CA LYS A 226 -7.65 -12.91 -5.42
C LYS A 226 -6.29 -13.53 -5.14
N SER A 227 -5.21 -12.90 -5.59
CA SER A 227 -3.84 -13.34 -5.33
C SER A 227 -3.50 -13.40 -3.82
N MET A 228 -3.98 -12.41 -3.04
CA MET A 228 -3.81 -12.43 -1.58
C MET A 228 -4.62 -13.53 -0.90
N VAL A 229 -5.85 -13.78 -1.36
CA VAL A 229 -6.67 -14.91 -0.89
C VAL A 229 -5.96 -16.23 -1.14
N GLU A 230 -5.45 -16.46 -2.34
CA GLU A 230 -4.68 -17.67 -2.67
C GLU A 230 -3.45 -17.83 -1.76
N LEU A 231 -2.71 -16.75 -1.51
CA LEU A 231 -1.57 -16.79 -0.58
C LEU A 231 -1.98 -17.15 0.85
N ARG A 232 -3.13 -16.66 1.33
CA ARG A 232 -3.66 -16.98 2.66
C ARG A 232 -4.15 -18.42 2.74
N GLU A 233 -4.76 -18.93 1.68
CA GLU A 233 -5.18 -20.33 1.55
C GLU A 233 -3.96 -21.26 1.60
N ASP A 234 -2.92 -20.99 0.78
CA ASP A 234 -1.66 -21.76 0.78
C ASP A 234 -1.06 -21.84 2.19
N GLN A 235 -0.94 -20.70 2.88
CA GLN A 235 -0.39 -20.64 4.24
C GLN A 235 -1.27 -21.37 5.27
N LEU A 236 -2.59 -21.30 5.13
CA LEU A 236 -3.51 -22.00 6.01
C LEU A 236 -3.44 -23.52 5.82
N GLU A 237 -3.30 -24.00 4.57
CA GLU A 237 -3.12 -25.41 4.27
C GLU A 237 -1.81 -25.97 4.86
N GLU A 238 -0.71 -25.22 4.75
CA GLU A 238 0.57 -25.57 5.38
C GLU A 238 0.46 -25.66 6.91
N ASP A 239 -0.19 -24.68 7.54
CA ASP A 239 -0.37 -24.68 9.01
C ASP A 239 -1.27 -25.83 9.48
N LYS A 240 -2.35 -26.14 8.72
CA LYS A 240 -3.23 -27.29 8.99
C LYS A 240 -2.48 -28.61 8.87
N ALA A 241 -1.63 -28.76 7.85
CA ALA A 241 -0.82 -29.96 7.68
C ALA A 241 0.17 -30.17 8.84
N ALA A 242 0.85 -29.10 9.26
CA ALA A 242 1.76 -29.16 10.42
C ALA A 242 1.02 -29.48 11.72
N THR A 243 -0.17 -28.92 11.93
CA THR A 243 -0.99 -29.17 13.12
C THR A 243 -1.54 -30.59 13.13
N ALA A 244 -1.91 -31.14 11.97
CA ALA A 244 -2.33 -32.53 11.85
C ALA A 244 -1.19 -33.51 12.19
N GLU A 245 0.04 -33.20 11.78
CA GLU A 245 1.21 -34.02 12.16
C GLU A 245 1.48 -33.95 13.67
N GLU A 246 1.40 -32.76 14.27
CA GLU A 246 1.51 -32.57 15.72
C GLU A 246 0.42 -33.35 16.48
N ARG A 247 -0.81 -33.37 15.96
CA ARG A 247 -1.92 -34.16 16.52
C ARG A 247 -1.65 -35.65 16.45
N ASN A 248 -1.16 -36.17 15.32
CA ASN A 248 -0.83 -37.58 15.17
C ASN A 248 0.27 -38.00 16.15
N GLN A 249 1.33 -37.19 16.29
CA GLN A 249 2.40 -37.46 17.25
C GLN A 249 1.88 -37.45 18.69
N LEU A 250 1.01 -36.49 19.02
CA LEU A 250 0.38 -36.40 20.33
C LEU A 250 -0.47 -37.64 20.65
N GLU A 251 -1.21 -38.15 19.67
CA GLU A 251 -2.01 -39.38 19.82
C GLU A 251 -1.12 -40.61 20.05
N GLU A 252 0.00 -40.74 19.33
CA GLU A 252 0.99 -41.80 19.55
C GLU A 252 1.61 -41.70 20.94
N ASP A 253 2.06 -40.51 21.35
CA ASP A 253 2.67 -40.28 22.66
C ASP A 253 1.69 -40.55 23.81
N THR A 254 0.40 -40.23 23.61
CA THR A 254 -0.67 -40.50 24.57
C THR A 254 -0.90 -42.01 24.75
N VAL A 255 -0.92 -42.77 23.64
CA VAL A 255 -1.06 -44.23 23.70
C VAL A 255 0.13 -44.88 24.39
N ASP A 256 1.35 -44.43 24.08
CA ASP A 256 2.58 -44.92 24.71
C ASP A 256 2.62 -44.60 26.21
N LEU A 257 2.16 -43.41 26.61
CA LEU A 257 2.08 -43.02 28.00
C LEU A 257 1.07 -43.87 28.77
N GLN A 258 -0.11 -44.11 28.18
CA GLN A 258 -1.13 -44.97 28.78
C GLN A 258 -0.61 -46.40 29.01
N GLN A 259 0.11 -46.97 28.03
CA GLN A 259 0.72 -48.30 28.20
C GLN A 259 1.76 -48.34 29.33
N LYS A 260 2.57 -47.27 29.50
CA LYS A 260 3.52 -47.17 30.61
C LYS A 260 2.83 -47.01 31.96
N GLN A 261 1.74 -46.25 32.02
CA GLN A 261 0.92 -46.11 33.23
C GLN A 261 0.32 -47.47 33.64
N GLU A 262 -0.29 -48.19 32.70
CA GLU A 262 -0.85 -49.54 32.94
C GLU A 262 0.24 -50.53 33.42
N ALA A 263 1.45 -50.48 32.82
CA ALA A 263 2.57 -51.31 33.24
C ALA A 263 3.08 -50.97 34.66
N ALA A 264 3.14 -49.68 35.02
CA ALA A 264 3.55 -49.23 36.35
C ALA A 264 2.50 -49.57 37.42
N GLU A 265 1.21 -49.51 37.09
CA GLU A 265 0.12 -49.98 37.96
C GLU A 265 0.21 -51.49 38.21
N ALA A 266 0.37 -52.29 37.15
CA ALA A 266 0.52 -53.74 37.28
C ALA A 266 1.77 -54.13 38.10
N GLN A 267 2.88 -53.40 37.96
CA GLN A 267 4.06 -53.60 38.79
C GLN A 267 3.81 -53.26 40.25
N GLN A 268 3.09 -52.17 40.53
CA GLN A 268 2.71 -51.82 41.90
C GLN A 268 1.83 -52.90 42.54
N GLU A 269 0.79 -53.38 41.83
CA GLU A 269 -0.09 -54.43 42.33
C GLU A 269 0.68 -55.74 42.64
N GLU A 270 1.66 -56.09 41.80
CA GLU A 270 2.53 -57.25 42.04
C GLU A 270 3.44 -57.04 43.25
N ILE A 271 3.99 -55.84 43.44
CA ILE A 271 4.78 -55.49 44.63
C ILE A 271 3.92 -55.61 45.88
N ASP A 272 2.72 -55.03 45.88
CA ASP A 272 1.79 -55.06 47.01
C ASP A 272 1.42 -56.51 47.39
N ARG A 273 1.10 -57.35 46.40
CA ARG A 273 0.82 -58.78 46.62
C ARG A 273 2.01 -59.51 47.24
N ARG A 274 3.22 -59.26 46.73
CA ARG A 274 4.44 -59.89 47.27
C ARG A 274 4.81 -59.38 48.65
N GLN A 275 4.54 -58.11 48.96
CA GLN A 275 4.71 -57.55 50.29
C GLN A 275 3.77 -58.25 51.30
N ASP A 276 2.50 -58.46 50.95
CA ASP A 276 1.53 -59.20 51.78
C ASP A 276 1.95 -60.67 52.01
N GLU A 277 2.43 -61.35 50.97
CA GLU A 277 2.96 -62.72 51.05
C GLU A 277 4.18 -62.82 51.96
N VAL A 278 5.15 -61.91 51.81
CA VAL A 278 6.37 -61.85 52.63
C VAL A 278 6.03 -61.51 54.08
N ALA A 279 5.11 -60.57 54.33
CA ALA A 279 4.65 -60.22 55.67
C ALA A 279 3.99 -61.41 56.39
N SER A 280 3.09 -62.12 55.70
CA SER A 280 2.44 -63.32 56.23
C SER A 280 3.45 -64.44 56.54
N ALA A 281 4.47 -64.60 55.70
CA ALA A 281 5.53 -65.60 55.91
C ALA A 281 6.48 -65.25 57.06
N LEU A 282 6.71 -63.95 57.32
CA LEU A 282 7.51 -63.44 58.44
C LEU A 282 6.85 -63.73 59.80
N GLU A 283 5.52 -63.59 59.91
CA GLU A 283 4.79 -63.92 61.15
C GLU A 283 4.90 -65.40 61.55
N GLY A 284 5.08 -66.30 60.57
CA GLY A 284 5.22 -67.74 60.79
C GLY A 284 6.66 -68.24 60.94
N ALA A 285 7.68 -67.37 60.87
CA ALA A 285 9.09 -67.76 60.92
C ALA A 285 9.64 -67.84 62.35
N GLU A 286 10.52 -68.82 62.63
CA GLU A 286 11.20 -68.88 63.93
C GLU A 286 12.23 -67.74 64.08
N PRO A 287 12.26 -67.05 65.24
CA PRO A 287 13.17 -65.94 65.49
C PRO A 287 14.65 -66.33 65.35
N GLY A 288 15.41 -65.58 64.55
CA GLY A 288 16.84 -65.81 64.31
C GLY A 288 17.15 -66.94 63.31
N SER A 289 16.13 -67.48 62.64
CA SER A 289 16.33 -68.49 61.60
C SER A 289 16.88 -67.88 60.31
N THR A 290 17.57 -68.71 59.50
CA THR A 290 18.04 -68.31 58.16
C THR A 290 16.90 -67.85 57.25
N LYS A 291 15.70 -68.41 57.45
CA LYS A 291 14.49 -68.08 56.68
C LYS A 291 13.95 -66.69 57.02
N GLU A 292 14.02 -66.27 58.28
CA GLU A 292 13.66 -64.90 58.69
C GLU A 292 14.60 -63.86 58.04
N ALA A 293 15.91 -64.15 57.99
CA ALA A 293 16.89 -63.26 57.36
C ALA A 293 16.68 -63.13 55.84
N GLU A 294 16.35 -64.23 55.16
CA GLU A 294 16.00 -64.20 53.72
C GLU A 294 14.73 -63.39 53.44
N LEU A 295 13.69 -63.54 54.26
CA LEU A 295 12.44 -62.80 54.11
C LEU A 295 12.62 -61.29 54.36
N LYS A 296 13.44 -60.91 55.35
CA LYS A 296 13.82 -59.49 55.57
C LYS A 296 14.59 -58.90 54.38
N GLY A 297 15.50 -59.67 53.77
CA GLY A 297 16.17 -59.25 52.55
C GLY A 297 15.22 -59.06 51.35
N GLN A 298 14.23 -59.94 51.21
CA GLN A 298 13.18 -59.78 50.18
C GLN A 298 12.29 -58.56 50.44
N GLN A 299 11.98 -58.25 51.71
CA GLN A 299 11.22 -57.07 52.10
C GLN A 299 11.97 -55.78 51.75
N GLU A 300 13.28 -55.70 52.01
CA GLU A 300 14.11 -54.55 51.63
C GLU A 300 14.20 -54.37 50.10
N GLU A 301 14.27 -55.47 49.34
CA GLU A 301 14.29 -55.42 47.87
C GLU A 301 12.93 -54.95 47.30
N LEU A 302 11.81 -55.43 47.84
CA LEU A 302 10.47 -54.96 47.46
C LEU A 302 10.28 -53.48 47.78
N ALA A 303 10.81 -52.99 48.91
CA ALA A 303 10.75 -51.57 49.25
C ALA A 303 11.54 -50.69 48.25
N LYS A 304 12.69 -51.16 47.76
CA LYS A 304 13.43 -50.46 46.69
C LYS A 304 12.69 -50.46 45.36
N GLN A 305 12.04 -51.58 45.02
CA GLN A 305 11.22 -51.68 43.80
C GLN A 305 10.00 -50.75 43.88
N GLU A 306 9.37 -50.65 45.05
CA GLU A 306 8.27 -49.72 45.31
C GLU A 306 8.72 -48.26 45.11
N GLU A 307 9.86 -47.87 45.68
CA GLU A 307 10.41 -46.52 45.51
C GLU A 307 10.69 -46.20 44.03
N GLN A 308 11.21 -47.16 43.26
CA GLN A 308 11.43 -47.00 41.81
C GLN A 308 10.12 -46.84 41.03
N VAL A 309 9.09 -47.65 41.34
CA VAL A 309 7.78 -47.56 40.70
C VAL A 309 7.10 -46.23 41.03
N GLN A 310 7.20 -45.75 42.27
CA GLN A 310 6.67 -44.45 42.67
C GLN A 310 7.36 -43.29 41.96
N ALA A 311 8.69 -43.33 41.83
CA ALA A 311 9.43 -42.33 41.05
C ALA A 311 9.01 -42.35 39.56
N ALA A 312 8.83 -43.54 38.98
CA ALA A 312 8.36 -43.68 37.60
C ALA A 312 6.92 -43.13 37.43
N LYS A 313 6.02 -43.38 38.39
CA LYS A 313 4.66 -42.82 38.36
C LYS A 313 4.65 -41.30 38.42
N GLN A 314 5.53 -40.68 39.20
CA GLN A 314 5.68 -39.22 39.22
C GLN A 314 6.15 -38.67 37.87
N GLU A 315 7.14 -39.32 37.25
CA GLU A 315 7.62 -38.91 35.92
C GLU A 315 6.52 -39.06 34.85
N LEU A 316 5.71 -40.13 34.90
CA LEU A 316 4.57 -40.32 34.01
C LEU A 316 3.47 -39.27 34.23
N GLU A 317 3.27 -38.80 35.45
CA GLU A 317 2.33 -37.70 35.76
C GLU A 317 2.82 -36.37 35.18
N GLU A 318 4.13 -36.07 35.25
CA GLU A 318 4.72 -34.90 34.60
C GLU A 318 4.61 -34.98 33.07
N GLN A 319 4.81 -36.17 32.49
CA GLN A 319 4.60 -36.41 31.06
C GLN A 319 3.13 -36.22 30.65
N GLN A 320 2.18 -36.69 31.46
CA GLN A 320 0.75 -36.47 31.21
C GLN A 320 0.41 -34.98 31.19
N GLN A 321 0.88 -34.21 32.18
CA GLN A 321 0.65 -32.77 32.24
C GLN A 321 1.26 -32.03 31.03
N ALA A 322 2.40 -32.49 30.53
CA ALA A 322 3.01 -31.91 29.33
C ALA A 322 2.17 -32.21 28.07
N LEU A 323 1.67 -33.45 27.91
CA LEU A 323 0.80 -33.84 26.81
C LEU A 323 -0.55 -33.09 26.85
N ASP A 324 -1.18 -32.98 28.03
CA ASP A 324 -2.42 -32.22 28.20
C ASP A 324 -2.25 -30.76 27.73
N LYS A 325 -1.10 -30.16 28.03
CA LYS A 325 -0.76 -28.79 27.62
C LYS A 325 -0.53 -28.68 26.11
N GLN A 326 0.07 -29.69 25.49
CA GLN A 326 0.21 -29.76 24.04
C GLN A 326 -1.15 -29.97 23.37
N GLU A 327 -2.03 -30.79 23.94
CA GLU A 327 -3.40 -30.97 23.44
C GLU A 327 -4.18 -29.64 23.44
N GLU A 328 -4.10 -28.87 24.52
CA GLU A 328 -4.70 -27.53 24.59
C GLU A 328 -4.15 -26.58 23.52
N GLN A 329 -2.84 -26.63 23.24
CA GLN A 329 -2.21 -25.82 22.20
C GLN A 329 -2.66 -26.21 20.80
N VAL A 330 -2.71 -27.51 20.50
CA VAL A 330 -3.20 -28.03 19.21
C VAL A 330 -4.66 -27.62 19.00
N ALA A 331 -5.52 -27.79 20.02
CA ALA A 331 -6.92 -27.38 19.95
C ALA A 331 -7.08 -25.85 19.75
N ALA A 332 -6.20 -25.05 20.35
CA ALA A 332 -6.18 -23.60 20.13
C ALA A 332 -5.79 -23.24 18.68
N LYS A 333 -4.77 -23.90 18.12
CA LYS A 333 -4.34 -23.72 16.71
C LYS A 333 -5.46 -24.10 15.75
N GLU A 334 -6.14 -25.23 15.95
CA GLU A 334 -7.26 -25.66 15.12
C GLU A 334 -8.42 -24.66 15.13
N LYS A 335 -8.73 -24.09 16.31
CA LYS A 335 -9.76 -23.05 16.46
C LYS A 335 -9.37 -21.77 15.72
N GLU A 336 -8.10 -21.36 15.79
CA GLU A 336 -7.60 -20.20 15.03
C GLU A 336 -7.69 -20.46 13.52
N GLN A 337 -7.28 -21.64 13.06
CA GLN A 337 -7.36 -22.05 11.66
C GLN A 337 -8.80 -22.02 11.13
N ALA A 338 -9.78 -22.46 11.93
CA ALA A 338 -11.20 -22.36 11.56
C ALA A 338 -11.66 -20.89 11.42
N SER A 339 -11.20 -20.00 12.30
CA SER A 339 -11.49 -18.57 12.19
C SER A 339 -10.84 -17.93 10.96
N ARG A 340 -9.63 -18.37 10.60
CA ARG A 340 -8.91 -17.91 9.39
C ARG A 340 -9.64 -18.37 8.13
N GLU A 341 -10.06 -19.64 8.09
CA GLU A 341 -10.85 -20.19 6.98
C GLU A 341 -12.16 -19.42 6.75
N GLU A 342 -12.87 -19.09 7.83
CA GLU A 342 -14.08 -18.27 7.75
C GLU A 342 -13.79 -16.87 7.18
N ALA A 343 -12.74 -16.20 7.65
CA ALA A 343 -12.35 -14.88 7.16
C ALA A 343 -11.97 -14.89 5.66
N ILE A 344 -11.26 -15.93 5.22
CA ILE A 344 -10.93 -16.15 3.80
C ILE A 344 -12.21 -16.37 2.98
N GLY A 345 -13.13 -17.21 3.46
CA GLY A 345 -14.42 -17.47 2.80
C GLY A 345 -15.26 -16.20 2.65
N GLN A 346 -15.34 -15.37 3.69
CA GLN A 346 -16.03 -14.08 3.63
C GLN A 346 -15.41 -13.14 2.58
N GLU A 347 -14.09 -13.13 2.46
CA GLU A 347 -13.41 -12.30 1.46
C GLU A 347 -13.67 -12.79 0.03
N ARG A 348 -13.70 -14.11 -0.19
CA ARG A 348 -14.08 -14.71 -1.50
C ARG A 348 -15.48 -14.31 -1.92
N ASP A 349 -16.45 -14.32 -1.01
CA ASP A 349 -17.82 -13.90 -1.29
C ASP A 349 -17.89 -12.41 -1.67
N ARG A 350 -17.11 -11.55 -0.99
CA ARG A 350 -17.01 -10.12 -1.33
C ARG A 350 -16.39 -9.90 -2.70
N ILE A 351 -15.30 -10.62 -3.03
CA ILE A 351 -14.66 -10.57 -4.36
C ILE A 351 -15.67 -10.96 -5.45
N ALA A 352 -16.42 -12.04 -5.25
CA ALA A 352 -17.43 -12.49 -6.21
C ALA A 352 -18.53 -11.43 -6.42
N GLY A 353 -18.99 -10.77 -5.36
CA GLY A 353 -19.95 -9.67 -5.45
C GLY A 353 -19.41 -8.45 -6.20
N ASP A 354 -18.17 -8.06 -5.91
CA ASP A 354 -17.48 -6.94 -6.57
C ASP A 354 -17.21 -7.21 -8.06
N GLU A 355 -16.87 -8.45 -8.40
CA GLU A 355 -16.65 -8.87 -9.80
C GLU A 355 -17.95 -8.79 -10.61
N GLN A 356 -19.08 -9.25 -10.06
CA GLN A 356 -20.40 -9.11 -10.70
C GLN A 356 -20.78 -7.64 -10.92
N LYS A 357 -20.52 -6.79 -9.91
CA LYS A 357 -20.77 -5.35 -10.00
C LYS A 357 -19.93 -4.71 -11.10
N THR A 358 -18.63 -5.02 -11.13
CA THR A 358 -17.69 -4.51 -12.16
C THR A 358 -18.14 -4.88 -13.57
N ILE A 359 -18.53 -6.15 -13.80
CA ILE A 359 -19.04 -6.61 -15.10
C ILE A 359 -20.30 -5.83 -15.50
N ALA A 360 -21.24 -5.63 -14.59
CA ALA A 360 -22.47 -4.89 -14.86
C ALA A 360 -22.20 -3.41 -15.20
N GLU A 361 -21.25 -2.77 -14.52
CA GLU A 361 -20.81 -1.41 -14.80
C GLU A 361 -20.11 -1.29 -16.17
N GLU A 362 -19.24 -2.23 -16.52
CA GLU A 362 -18.58 -2.30 -17.83
C GLU A 362 -19.59 -2.47 -18.97
N GLU A 363 -20.59 -3.34 -18.80
CA GLU A 363 -21.68 -3.50 -19.76
C GLU A 363 -22.52 -2.23 -19.92
N ALA A 364 -22.85 -1.55 -18.81
CA ALA A 364 -23.61 -0.31 -18.85
C ALA A 364 -22.82 0.80 -19.55
N ALA A 365 -21.53 0.95 -19.24
CA ALA A 365 -20.64 1.89 -19.90
C ALA A 365 -20.50 1.58 -21.40
N ALA A 366 -20.38 0.31 -21.79
CA ALA A 366 -20.35 -0.10 -23.19
C ALA A 366 -21.66 0.27 -23.94
N ARG A 367 -22.82 0.10 -23.31
CA ARG A 367 -24.12 0.53 -23.87
C ARG A 367 -24.20 2.05 -24.05
N GLN A 368 -23.70 2.83 -23.09
CA GLN A 368 -23.63 4.29 -23.22
C GLN A 368 -22.70 4.74 -24.34
N ARG A 369 -21.51 4.13 -24.47
CA ARG A 369 -20.60 4.38 -25.59
C ARG A 369 -21.24 4.05 -26.94
N ALA A 370 -21.96 2.93 -27.03
CA ALA A 370 -22.68 2.52 -28.25
C ALA A 370 -23.84 3.47 -28.60
N ALA A 371 -24.42 4.17 -27.62
CA ALA A 371 -25.49 5.14 -27.83
C ALA A 371 -25.00 6.53 -28.30
N GLY A 372 -23.68 6.74 -28.45
CA GLY A 372 -23.11 7.96 -29.03
C GLY A 372 -23.19 9.21 -28.16
N ALA A 373 -23.66 9.11 -26.92
CA ALA A 373 -23.70 10.23 -25.97
C ALA A 373 -22.34 10.36 -25.28
N THR A 374 -21.42 11.10 -25.88
CA THR A 374 -20.34 11.74 -25.12
C THR A 374 -20.81 13.13 -24.80
N ALA A 375 -21.21 13.37 -23.54
CA ALA A 375 -21.52 14.72 -23.12
C ALA A 375 -20.25 15.60 -23.30
N PRO A 376 -20.42 16.90 -23.63
CA PRO A 376 -19.30 17.79 -23.80
C PRO A 376 -18.44 17.79 -22.53
N GLY A 377 -17.11 17.79 -22.69
CA GLY A 377 -16.19 17.89 -21.56
C GLY A 377 -15.77 19.35 -21.33
N PHE A 378 -15.40 19.70 -20.11
CA PHE A 378 -14.67 20.94 -19.83
C PHE A 378 -13.39 20.63 -19.07
N THR A 379 -12.34 21.42 -19.30
CA THR A 379 -11.04 21.24 -18.63
C THR A 379 -10.89 22.20 -17.45
N PHE A 380 -10.34 21.71 -16.35
CA PHE A 380 -10.03 22.49 -15.16
C PHE A 380 -8.58 22.25 -14.71
N MET A 381 -7.95 23.26 -14.12
CA MET A 381 -6.60 23.18 -13.54
C MET A 381 -6.70 23.06 -12.02
N HIS A 382 -6.28 21.92 -11.48
CA HIS A 382 -6.13 21.74 -10.04
C HIS A 382 -4.76 22.24 -9.61
N VAL A 383 -4.74 23.22 -8.71
CA VAL A 383 -3.53 23.94 -8.32
C VAL A 383 -3.12 23.57 -6.91
N ARG A 384 -1.82 23.36 -6.71
CA ARG A 384 -1.19 23.20 -5.40
C ARG A 384 0.07 24.04 -5.30
N GLU A 385 0.54 24.28 -4.08
CA GLU A 385 1.82 24.92 -3.81
C GLU A 385 2.78 23.92 -3.17
N GLU A 386 4.04 23.91 -3.61
CA GLU A 386 5.08 23.02 -3.13
C GLU A 386 6.41 23.77 -3.05
N ASN A 387 6.93 23.96 -1.84
CA ASN A 387 8.19 24.70 -1.58
C ASN A 387 8.22 26.10 -2.24
N GLY A 388 7.09 26.81 -2.22
CA GLY A 388 6.93 28.12 -2.87
C GLY A 388 6.76 28.07 -4.39
N ILE A 389 6.71 26.87 -4.99
CA ILE A 389 6.44 26.66 -6.42
C ILE A 389 4.97 26.29 -6.60
N ILE A 390 4.28 27.01 -7.49
CA ILE A 390 2.90 26.67 -7.85
C ILE A 390 2.93 25.57 -8.91
N LEU A 391 2.31 24.43 -8.62
CA LEU A 391 2.19 23.29 -9.52
C LEU A 391 0.71 22.99 -9.79
N SER A 392 0.41 22.45 -10.96
CA SER A 392 -0.96 22.13 -11.37
C SER A 392 -1.06 20.79 -12.11
N SER A 393 -2.24 20.19 -12.10
CA SER A 393 -2.67 19.14 -13.02
C SER A 393 -3.91 19.60 -13.81
N MET A 394 -4.13 19.04 -15.00
CA MET A 394 -5.32 19.29 -15.79
C MET A 394 -6.29 18.12 -15.64
N VAL A 395 -7.58 18.40 -15.54
CA VAL A 395 -8.64 17.39 -15.46
C VAL A 395 -9.75 17.75 -16.43
N ILE A 396 -10.24 16.77 -17.18
CA ILE A 396 -11.44 16.86 -18.00
C ILE A 396 -12.62 16.36 -17.18
N TYR A 397 -13.65 17.17 -17.05
CA TYR A 397 -14.91 16.81 -16.43
C TYR A 397 -15.99 16.64 -17.50
N ASP A 398 -16.83 15.64 -17.31
CA ASP A 398 -18.10 15.51 -18.01
C ASP A 398 -19.04 16.65 -17.59
N SER A 399 -19.53 17.43 -18.55
CA SER A 399 -20.30 18.65 -18.24
C SER A 399 -21.71 18.39 -17.67
N GLU A 400 -22.26 17.19 -17.87
CA GLU A 400 -23.60 16.84 -17.38
C GLU A 400 -23.55 16.22 -15.99
N SER A 401 -22.66 15.24 -15.80
CA SER A 401 -22.53 14.50 -14.55
C SER A 401 -21.58 15.15 -13.54
N GLY A 402 -20.71 16.06 -13.99
CA GLY A 402 -19.65 16.63 -13.17
C GLY A 402 -18.55 15.62 -12.79
N LYS A 403 -18.59 14.41 -13.34
CA LYS A 403 -17.59 13.36 -13.05
C LYS A 403 -16.32 13.59 -13.85
N GLU A 404 -15.20 13.21 -13.27
CA GLU A 404 -13.92 13.18 -13.97
C GLU A 404 -13.98 12.20 -15.14
N ARG A 405 -13.56 12.67 -16.32
CA ARG A 405 -13.50 11.92 -17.58
C ARG A 405 -12.05 11.59 -17.97
N GLY A 406 -11.09 12.34 -17.45
CA GLY A 406 -9.67 12.13 -17.70
C GLY A 406 -8.81 13.16 -17.00
N ARG A 407 -7.54 12.85 -16.81
CA ARG A 407 -6.56 13.68 -16.11
C ARG A 407 -5.25 13.69 -16.88
N SER A 408 -4.52 14.79 -16.79
CA SER A 408 -3.19 14.86 -17.36
C SER A 408 -2.29 13.81 -16.75
N ALA A 409 -1.53 13.10 -17.58
CA ALA A 409 -0.52 12.14 -17.15
C ALA A 409 0.63 12.80 -16.34
N VAL A 410 0.61 14.12 -16.23
CA VAL A 410 1.53 14.91 -15.40
C VAL A 410 0.75 15.72 -14.38
N ASN A 411 1.30 15.85 -13.19
CA ASN A 411 0.75 16.67 -12.13
C ASN A 411 1.65 17.85 -11.76
N ALA A 412 2.78 18.04 -12.42
CA ALA A 412 3.77 19.07 -12.12
C ALA A 412 3.78 20.23 -13.14
N ILE A 413 2.63 20.61 -13.71
CA ILE A 413 2.54 21.77 -14.61
C ILE A 413 2.86 23.04 -13.81
N ARG A 414 3.83 23.84 -14.24
CA ARG A 414 4.23 25.04 -13.51
C ARG A 414 3.24 26.18 -13.68
N GLY A 415 2.92 26.82 -12.56
CA GLY A 415 1.98 27.93 -12.50
C GLY A 415 0.55 27.50 -12.75
N ARG A 416 -0.27 28.45 -13.22
CA ARG A 416 -1.71 28.28 -13.48
C ARG A 416 -2.06 28.45 -14.96
N LYS A 417 -1.08 28.26 -15.85
CA LYS A 417 -1.21 28.61 -17.26
C LYS A 417 -0.69 27.50 -18.15
N VAL A 418 -1.51 27.14 -19.12
CA VAL A 418 -1.15 26.36 -20.29
C VAL A 418 -1.43 27.18 -21.54
N TYR A 419 -0.78 26.83 -22.65
CA TYR A 419 -0.88 27.57 -23.90
C TYR A 419 -1.56 26.69 -24.96
N PRO A 420 -2.80 27.01 -25.37
CA PRO A 420 -3.47 26.26 -26.43
C PRO A 420 -2.70 26.35 -27.74
N VAL A 421 -2.42 25.20 -28.34
CA VAL A 421 -1.86 25.03 -29.68
C VAL A 421 -2.76 24.08 -30.48
N SER A 422 -2.46 23.84 -31.76
CA SER A 422 -3.33 23.02 -32.60
C SER A 422 -3.44 21.57 -32.09
N GLY A 423 -4.57 21.24 -31.45
CA GLY A 423 -4.87 19.90 -30.92
C GLY A 423 -4.15 19.53 -29.62
N ALA A 424 -3.52 20.49 -28.94
CA ALA A 424 -2.78 20.24 -27.69
C ALA A 424 -2.69 21.48 -26.79
N TYR A 425 -2.24 21.27 -25.57
CA TYR A 425 -1.82 22.30 -24.63
C TYR A 425 -0.31 22.22 -24.46
N LEU A 426 0.38 23.33 -24.70
CA LEU A 426 1.79 23.50 -24.39
C LEU A 426 1.95 23.95 -22.93
N ALA A 427 2.83 23.29 -22.18
CA ALA A 427 3.06 23.57 -20.77
C ALA A 427 4.53 23.42 -20.39
N VAL A 428 4.97 24.23 -19.41
CA VAL A 428 6.23 23.99 -18.68
C VAL A 428 5.91 23.04 -17.54
N VAL A 429 6.58 21.89 -17.49
CA VAL A 429 6.24 20.79 -16.58
C VAL A 429 7.49 20.32 -15.84
N GLY A 430 7.35 20.08 -14.55
CA GLY A 430 8.35 19.44 -13.70
C GLY A 430 8.96 20.35 -12.65
N MET A 431 9.93 19.82 -11.91
CA MET A 431 10.55 20.47 -10.76
C MET A 431 12.07 20.54 -10.91
N ASP A 432 12.66 21.60 -10.34
CA ASP A 432 14.10 21.80 -10.33
C ASP A 432 14.71 21.19 -9.05
N ALA A 433 14.67 19.86 -8.97
CA ALA A 433 15.18 19.09 -7.84
C ALA A 433 15.57 17.67 -8.31
N PRO A 434 16.82 17.21 -8.16
CA PRO A 434 17.19 15.86 -8.59
C PRO A 434 16.31 14.78 -7.95
N PRO A 435 15.88 13.73 -8.68
CA PRO A 435 16.20 13.41 -10.07
C PRO A 435 15.23 14.03 -11.08
N LYS A 436 14.40 14.99 -10.67
CA LYS A 436 13.37 15.64 -11.49
C LYS A 436 14.01 16.65 -12.46
N ALA A 437 13.36 16.82 -13.59
CA ALA A 437 13.71 17.82 -14.59
C ALA A 437 12.58 18.83 -14.73
N VAL A 438 12.85 19.93 -15.44
CA VAL A 438 11.80 20.78 -15.99
C VAL A 438 11.89 20.69 -17.50
N LYS A 439 10.77 20.39 -18.16
CA LYS A 439 10.68 20.25 -19.62
C LYS A 439 9.50 21.05 -20.18
N LEU A 440 9.57 21.34 -21.47
CA LEU A 440 8.41 21.76 -22.24
C LEU A 440 7.66 20.50 -22.69
N MET A 441 6.34 20.49 -22.55
CA MET A 441 5.52 19.33 -22.94
C MET A 441 4.28 19.76 -23.72
N LEU A 442 3.85 18.88 -24.63
CA LEU A 442 2.56 18.95 -25.30
C LEU A 442 1.63 17.90 -24.69
N LEU A 443 0.47 18.35 -24.22
CA LEU A 443 -0.61 17.52 -23.71
C LEU A 443 -1.75 17.50 -24.74
N ASN A 444 -2.16 16.33 -25.22
CA ASN A 444 -3.26 16.21 -26.17
C ASN A 444 -4.54 16.86 -25.59
N SER A 445 -5.25 17.65 -26.40
CA SER A 445 -6.42 18.40 -25.91
C SER A 445 -7.62 17.53 -25.56
N ASP A 446 -7.69 16.32 -26.10
CA ASP A 446 -8.85 15.42 -25.98
C ASP A 446 -8.77 14.53 -24.73
N ASP A 447 -7.57 14.05 -24.39
CA ASP A 447 -7.32 13.09 -23.30
C ASP A 447 -6.23 13.51 -22.28
N LEU A 448 -5.54 14.64 -22.52
CA LEU A 448 -4.44 15.16 -21.69
C LEU A 448 -3.20 14.26 -21.58
N SER A 449 -3.05 13.27 -22.48
CA SER A 449 -1.84 12.46 -22.59
C SER A 449 -0.65 13.30 -23.11
N VAL A 450 0.58 12.95 -22.70
CA VAL A 450 1.78 13.61 -23.21
C VAL A 450 2.05 13.14 -24.65
N SER A 451 1.98 14.06 -25.62
CA SER A 451 2.23 13.78 -27.03
C SER A 451 3.65 14.09 -27.48
N SER A 452 4.35 15.01 -26.80
CA SER A 452 5.76 15.30 -27.00
C SER A 452 6.38 15.99 -25.79
N GLU A 453 7.69 15.87 -25.61
CA GLU A 453 8.48 16.58 -24.61
C GLU A 453 9.80 17.11 -25.19
N SER A 454 10.32 18.20 -24.64
CA SER A 454 11.63 18.74 -25.02
C SER A 454 12.78 17.85 -24.53
N GLU A 455 13.84 17.74 -25.33
CA GLU A 455 15.09 17.12 -24.87
C GLU A 455 15.81 18.00 -23.85
N GLN A 456 15.80 19.32 -24.07
CA GLN A 456 16.48 20.27 -23.21
C GLN A 456 15.70 20.52 -21.92
N HIS A 457 16.45 20.78 -20.84
CA HIS A 457 15.89 21.22 -19.58
C HIS A 457 15.55 22.70 -19.64
N LEU A 458 14.41 23.08 -19.07
CA LEU A 458 13.96 24.46 -19.02
C LEU A 458 14.31 25.11 -17.70
N TYR A 459 14.40 26.44 -17.71
CA TYR A 459 14.27 27.20 -16.47
C TYR A 459 12.82 27.15 -16.00
N GLY A 460 12.61 26.80 -14.73
CA GLY A 460 11.28 26.56 -14.15
C GLY A 460 10.29 27.71 -14.34
N GLU A 461 10.75 28.93 -14.12
CA GLU A 461 9.92 30.13 -14.22
C GLU A 461 10.08 30.84 -15.57
N SER A 462 10.58 30.12 -16.59
CA SER A 462 10.74 30.66 -17.93
C SER A 462 9.42 31.23 -18.45
N TRP A 463 9.49 32.44 -18.99
CA TRP A 463 8.42 32.94 -19.85
C TRP A 463 8.27 32.03 -21.07
N VAL A 464 7.04 31.87 -21.54
CA VAL A 464 6.74 31.19 -22.80
C VAL A 464 6.10 32.21 -23.73
N LEU A 465 6.79 32.51 -24.81
CA LEU A 465 6.26 33.32 -25.90
C LEU A 465 5.89 32.38 -27.06
N LEU A 466 4.62 32.39 -27.45
CA LEU A 466 4.17 31.73 -28.67
C LEU A 466 4.09 32.73 -29.81
N ASP A 467 4.76 32.44 -30.92
CA ASP A 467 4.69 33.24 -32.14
C ASP A 467 5.04 32.41 -33.38
N ASN A 468 4.24 32.53 -34.45
CA ASN A 468 4.48 31.84 -35.73
C ASN A 468 4.77 30.34 -35.61
N GLN A 469 3.96 29.62 -34.83
CA GLN A 469 4.14 28.19 -34.53
C GLN A 469 5.46 27.86 -33.80
N ARG A 470 6.10 28.84 -33.18
CA ARG A 470 7.29 28.65 -32.35
C ARG A 470 6.99 28.97 -30.89
N ALA A 471 7.57 28.19 -29.99
CA ALA A 471 7.61 28.45 -28.57
C ALA A 471 9.02 28.90 -28.17
N TYR A 472 9.14 30.13 -27.68
CA TYR A 472 10.39 30.67 -27.17
C TYR A 472 10.40 30.54 -25.65
N VAL A 473 11.44 29.88 -25.14
CA VAL A 473 11.64 29.60 -23.71
C VAL A 473 13.13 29.68 -23.37
N VAL A 474 13.44 29.83 -22.09
CA VAL A 474 14.79 29.68 -21.55
C VAL A 474 15.07 28.20 -21.31
N ALA A 475 16.07 27.67 -22.01
CA ALA A 475 16.51 26.29 -21.90
C ALA A 475 18.01 26.21 -21.62
N SER A 476 18.42 25.14 -20.94
CA SER A 476 19.81 24.85 -20.60
C SER A 476 20.45 24.02 -21.71
N PHE A 477 21.60 24.49 -22.17
CA PHE A 477 22.50 23.79 -23.06
C PHE A 477 23.86 23.68 -22.35
N ASP A 478 24.24 22.46 -21.95
CA ASP A 478 25.46 22.20 -21.18
C ASP A 478 25.62 23.08 -19.92
N GLY A 479 24.50 23.35 -19.23
CA GLY A 479 24.45 24.18 -18.02
C GLY A 479 24.42 25.69 -18.29
N ILE A 480 24.35 26.13 -19.54
CA ILE A 480 24.27 27.53 -19.95
C ILE A 480 22.82 27.85 -20.35
N TRP A 481 22.24 28.89 -19.76
CA TRP A 481 20.89 29.33 -20.05
C TRP A 481 20.83 30.17 -21.32
N LYS A 482 20.03 29.72 -22.29
CA LYS A 482 19.86 30.34 -23.60
C LYS A 482 18.39 30.43 -23.95
N ILE A 483 18.04 31.32 -24.88
CA ILE A 483 16.73 31.28 -25.50
C ILE A 483 16.73 30.14 -26.51
N ALA A 484 15.73 29.27 -26.43
CA ALA A 484 15.47 28.22 -27.39
C ALA A 484 14.13 28.50 -28.07
N ALA A 485 14.09 28.30 -29.38
CA ALA A 485 12.86 28.26 -30.16
C ALA A 485 12.53 26.80 -30.48
N PHE A 486 11.37 26.34 -30.04
CA PHE A 486 10.84 25.02 -30.36
C PHE A 486 9.68 25.11 -31.34
N ASP A 487 9.50 24.10 -32.18
CA ASP A 487 8.26 23.93 -32.92
C ASP A 487 7.11 23.66 -31.95
N SER A 488 6.08 24.51 -31.97
CA SER A 488 4.98 24.42 -31.01
C SER A 488 4.03 23.23 -31.23
N GLY A 489 4.18 22.48 -32.33
CA GLY A 489 3.39 21.29 -32.63
C GLY A 489 4.08 19.97 -32.34
N ASN A 490 5.43 19.93 -32.26
CA ASN A 490 6.17 18.70 -31.99
C ASN A 490 7.36 18.84 -31.02
N LEU A 491 7.69 20.05 -30.58
CA LEU A 491 8.79 20.38 -29.66
C LEU A 491 10.20 20.06 -30.19
N SER A 492 10.38 19.94 -31.50
CA SER A 492 11.73 19.93 -32.10
C SER A 492 12.42 21.28 -31.91
N LEU A 493 13.70 21.26 -31.56
CA LEU A 493 14.51 22.47 -31.44
C LEU A 493 14.74 23.08 -32.83
N LEU A 494 14.27 24.31 -33.03
CA LEU A 494 14.40 25.05 -34.28
C LEU A 494 15.61 25.99 -34.28
N ALA A 495 15.87 26.64 -33.15
CA ALA A 495 17.01 27.56 -32.97
C ALA A 495 17.35 27.73 -31.49
N GLN A 496 18.56 28.21 -31.21
CA GLN A 496 18.99 28.65 -29.88
C GLN A 496 19.78 29.95 -30.00
N SER A 497 19.80 30.77 -28.94
CA SER A 497 20.63 31.97 -28.92
C SER A 497 22.12 31.64 -28.82
N ASP A 498 22.95 32.41 -29.54
CA ASP A 498 24.41 32.30 -29.44
C ASP A 498 24.92 32.81 -28.09
N VAL A 499 24.16 33.71 -27.47
CA VAL A 499 24.48 34.36 -26.20
C VAL A 499 23.74 33.73 -25.02
N GLU A 500 24.38 33.76 -23.86
CA GLU A 500 23.78 33.42 -22.58
C GLU A 500 22.82 34.52 -22.12
N VAL A 501 21.67 34.13 -21.58
CA VAL A 501 20.64 35.03 -21.08
C VAL A 501 20.44 34.90 -19.58
N ASP A 502 19.86 35.92 -18.95
CA ASP A 502 19.38 35.77 -17.58
C ASP A 502 18.22 34.74 -17.56
N PRO A 503 18.23 33.75 -16.65
CA PRO A 503 17.16 32.76 -16.59
C PRO A 503 15.77 33.35 -16.36
N ASN A 504 15.69 34.47 -15.64
CA ASN A 504 14.45 35.19 -15.33
C ASN A 504 14.06 36.20 -16.41
N THR A 505 14.77 36.23 -17.55
CA THR A 505 14.45 37.16 -18.62
C THR A 505 12.98 37.05 -19.04
N VAL A 506 12.33 38.20 -19.16
CA VAL A 506 11.05 38.28 -19.88
C VAL A 506 11.34 38.08 -21.36
N ILE A 507 10.49 37.32 -22.05
CA ILE A 507 10.58 37.12 -23.49
C ILE A 507 9.45 37.91 -24.16
N GLN A 508 9.79 39.00 -24.85
CA GLN A 508 8.81 39.88 -25.48
C GLN A 508 9.06 40.05 -26.97
N LYS A 509 8.02 39.90 -27.79
CA LYS A 509 8.08 40.27 -29.20
C LYS A 509 7.85 41.77 -29.39
N THR A 510 8.80 42.46 -30.02
CA THR A 510 8.68 43.87 -30.41
C THR A 510 8.99 44.04 -31.89
N GLY A 511 7.95 44.33 -32.69
CA GLY A 511 8.09 44.43 -34.14
C GLY A 511 8.54 43.10 -34.74
N LYS A 512 9.73 43.10 -35.36
CA LYS A 512 10.34 41.91 -35.97
C LYS A 512 11.35 41.19 -35.08
N ASN A 513 11.55 41.64 -33.83
CA ASN A 513 12.59 41.13 -32.95
C ASN A 513 12.00 40.55 -31.66
N ILE A 514 12.76 39.69 -31.00
CA ILE A 514 12.53 39.21 -29.64
C ILE A 514 13.46 39.97 -28.71
N ILE A 515 12.94 40.50 -27.62
CA ILE A 515 13.70 41.23 -26.60
C ILE A 515 13.88 40.32 -25.39
N VAL A 516 15.13 40.20 -24.93
CA VAL A 516 15.54 39.45 -23.75
C VAL A 516 16.65 40.17 -23.01
N GLU A 517 16.91 39.76 -21.78
CA GLU A 517 17.99 40.25 -20.92
C GLU A 517 19.17 39.27 -20.95
N SER A 518 20.38 39.76 -21.22
CA SER A 518 21.60 38.98 -21.04
C SER A 518 21.90 38.79 -19.55
N ARG A 519 22.79 37.84 -19.24
CA ARG A 519 23.22 37.56 -17.86
C ARG A 519 23.82 38.76 -17.11
N ASP A 520 24.29 39.78 -17.82
CA ASP A 520 24.83 41.02 -17.24
C ASP A 520 23.77 42.14 -17.06
N GLY A 521 22.50 41.86 -17.38
CA GLY A 521 21.40 42.81 -17.26
C GLY A 521 21.17 43.70 -18.50
N SER A 522 21.94 43.52 -19.58
CA SER A 522 21.75 44.29 -20.82
C SER A 522 20.58 43.77 -21.64
N LEU A 523 19.84 44.66 -22.32
CA LEU A 523 18.77 44.24 -23.23
C LEU A 523 19.34 43.87 -24.60
N LEU A 524 18.99 42.66 -25.06
CA LEU A 524 19.35 42.11 -26.35
C LEU A 524 18.14 42.08 -27.28
N LYS A 525 18.38 42.34 -28.57
CA LYS A 525 17.41 42.11 -29.63
C LYS A 525 17.85 40.87 -30.39
N LEU A 526 16.98 39.87 -30.48
CA LEU A 526 17.21 38.64 -31.22
C LEU A 526 16.33 38.58 -32.46
N ASP A 527 16.86 38.03 -33.54
CA ASP A 527 16.06 37.67 -34.70
C ASP A 527 15.18 36.44 -34.35
N PRO A 528 13.88 36.39 -34.72
CA PRO A 528 13.01 35.29 -34.32
C PRO A 528 13.29 33.94 -35.00
N GLU A 529 14.01 33.91 -36.12
CA GLU A 529 14.22 32.68 -36.89
C GLU A 529 15.44 31.90 -36.39
N GLY A 530 16.58 32.57 -36.24
CA GLY A 530 17.86 32.01 -35.83
C GLY A 530 18.30 32.38 -34.41
N LEU A 531 17.62 33.32 -33.73
CA LEU A 531 17.96 33.79 -32.38
C LEU A 531 19.36 34.43 -32.26
N SER A 532 19.88 34.98 -33.36
CA SER A 532 21.12 35.76 -33.38
C SER A 532 20.88 37.20 -32.92
N VAL A 533 21.90 37.82 -32.31
CA VAL A 533 21.80 39.21 -31.83
C VAL A 533 21.80 40.17 -33.01
N VAL A 534 20.80 41.06 -33.03
CA VAL A 534 20.61 42.10 -34.05
C VAL A 534 20.94 43.47 -33.44
N GLN A 535 21.69 44.30 -34.17
CA GLN A 535 22.06 45.66 -33.74
C GLN A 535 20.87 46.63 -33.82
#